data_AF-A0A9X9Q444-F1
#
_entry.id   AF-A0A9X9Q444-F1
#
_cell.length_a   1.000
_cell.length_b   1.000
_cell.length_c   1.000
_cell.angle_alpha   90.00
_cell.angle_beta   90.00
_cell.angle_gamma   90.00
#
_symmetry.space_group_name_H-M   'P 1'
#
loop_
_entity.id
_entity.type
_entity.pdbx_description
1 polymer ?
#
loop_
_entity_poly.entity_id
_entity_poly.type
_entity_poly.pdbx_seq_one_letter_code
_entity_poly.pdbx_strand_id
1 'polypeptide(L)'
;MQIMDEIYRIASTERIQQLEKELAMQLTELKSEIEEQETHRAYSSVRIPKDISYFRRERELALKKTLQVAESKPLVVQADVMQRELESCLRREYTPENLPLLLLQYYTERIIQLAQSKYLHMLRWKRFCQHSKIMEQLYPLYKKQVAYIMQEYNDAVQRAERLSVARENFLMGKSNPSNLVTQ
;
A
#
# COMPACT_ATOMS: atom_id res chain seq x y z
N MET A 1 -9.97 -34.10 32.43
CA MET A 1 -8.86 -34.33 31.48
C MET A 1 -7.67 -34.97 32.22
N GLN A 2 -7.91 -35.99 33.03
CA GLN A 2 -6.87 -36.62 33.88
C GLN A 2 -6.69 -38.13 33.58
N ILE A 3 -7.48 -38.68 32.64
CA ILE A 3 -7.51 -40.13 32.37
C ILE A 3 -6.61 -40.53 31.17
N MET A 4 -6.21 -39.56 30.32
CA MET A 4 -5.33 -39.84 29.17
C MET A 4 -3.83 -39.83 29.51
N ASP A 5 -3.42 -39.23 30.62
CA ASP A 5 -2.01 -39.14 31.03
C ASP A 5 -1.48 -40.42 31.69
N GLU A 6 -2.35 -41.31 32.18
CA GLU A 6 -1.93 -42.55 32.85
C GLU A 6 -1.73 -43.74 31.90
N ILE A 7 -2.28 -43.70 30.69
CA ILE A 7 -2.30 -44.86 29.77
C ILE A 7 -1.04 -44.93 28.88
N TYR A 8 -0.24 -43.86 28.81
CA TYR A 8 0.94 -43.81 27.96
C TYR A 8 2.20 -43.43 28.77
N ARG A 9 2.71 -44.37 29.57
CA ARG A 9 4.11 -44.29 30.05
C ARG A 9 5.03 -44.51 28.85
N ILE A 10 5.29 -43.44 28.11
CA ILE A 10 6.37 -43.40 27.11
C ILE A 10 7.64 -43.75 27.87
N ALA A 11 8.31 -44.83 27.47
CA ALA A 11 9.67 -45.09 27.90
C ALA A 11 10.54 -43.94 27.36
N SER A 12 10.71 -42.89 28.16
CA SER A 12 11.44 -41.70 27.81
C SER A 12 12.95 -41.99 27.86
N THR A 13 13.43 -42.66 26.82
CA THR A 13 14.86 -42.77 26.57
C THR A 13 15.46 -41.36 26.53
N GLU A 14 16.70 -41.19 26.99
CA GLU A 14 17.39 -39.89 27.04
C GLU A 14 17.32 -39.14 25.69
N ARG A 15 17.33 -39.90 24.59
CA ARG A 15 17.17 -39.38 23.23
C ARG A 15 15.81 -38.73 22.98
N ILE A 16 14.72 -39.29 23.51
CA ILE A 16 13.38 -38.69 23.39
C ILE A 16 13.31 -37.38 24.18
N GLN A 17 13.89 -37.34 25.38
CA GLN A 17 13.93 -36.12 26.19
C GLN A 17 14.78 -35.01 25.54
N GLN A 18 15.87 -35.38 24.86
CA GLN A 18 16.67 -34.43 24.08
C GLN A 18 15.89 -33.85 22.90
N LEU A 19 15.17 -34.70 22.15
CA LEU A 19 14.32 -34.27 21.03
C LEU A 19 13.16 -33.38 21.49
N GLU A 20 12.54 -33.68 22.63
CA GLU A 20 11.49 -32.85 23.21
C GLU A 20 12.01 -31.46 23.63
N LYS A 21 13.23 -31.39 24.19
CA LYS A 21 13.88 -30.11 24.51
C LYS A 21 14.23 -29.31 23.27
N GLU A 22 14.75 -29.96 22.23
CA GLU A 22 15.08 -29.31 20.96
C GLU A 22 13.82 -28.79 20.27
N LEU A 23 12.74 -29.59 20.24
CA LEU A 23 11.45 -29.18 19.73
C LEU A 23 10.86 -28.01 20.52
N ALA A 24 10.95 -28.04 21.86
CA ALA A 24 10.50 -26.94 22.69
C ALA A 24 11.27 -25.64 22.38
N MET A 25 12.58 -25.74 22.17
CA MET A 25 13.42 -24.59 21.77
C MET A 25 12.98 -24.03 20.42
N GLN A 26 12.81 -24.89 19.41
CA GLN A 26 12.35 -24.49 18.09
C GLN A 26 10.96 -23.86 18.14
N LEU A 27 10.04 -24.39 18.95
CA LEU A 27 8.71 -23.80 19.14
C LEU A 27 8.77 -22.43 19.81
N THR A 28 9.70 -22.21 20.75
CA THR A 28 9.88 -20.89 21.37
C THR A 28 10.48 -19.87 20.41
N GLU A 29 11.47 -20.27 19.61
CA GLU A 29 12.07 -19.42 18.58
C GLU A 29 11.05 -19.01 17.51
N LEU A 30 10.30 -20.00 16.99
CA LEU A 30 9.25 -19.78 16.02
C LEU A 30 8.13 -18.89 16.57
N LYS A 31 7.81 -19.03 17.87
CA LYS A 31 6.85 -18.15 18.54
C LYS A 31 7.38 -16.71 18.65
N SER A 32 8.66 -16.51 18.98
CA SER A 32 9.25 -15.17 19.00
C SER A 32 9.30 -14.53 17.61
N GLU A 33 9.61 -15.29 16.56
CA GLU A 33 9.57 -14.81 15.17
C GLU A 33 8.14 -14.42 14.76
N ILE A 34 7.14 -15.21 15.16
CA ILE A 34 5.73 -14.88 14.93
C ILE A 34 5.34 -13.63 15.70
N GLU A 35 5.72 -13.46 16.97
CA GLU A 35 5.41 -12.27 17.77
C GLU A 35 6.08 -11.00 17.21
N GLU A 36 7.32 -11.09 16.73
CA GLU A 36 7.97 -10.02 15.98
C GLU A 36 7.23 -9.70 14.67
N GLN A 37 6.80 -10.70 13.92
CA GLN A 37 5.93 -10.51 12.74
C GLN A 37 4.52 -10.02 13.11
N GLU A 38 4.01 -10.29 14.31
CA GLU A 38 2.70 -9.83 14.77
C GLU A 38 2.71 -8.32 15.09
N THR A 39 3.86 -7.72 15.39
CA THR A 39 3.97 -6.25 15.37
C THR A 39 3.82 -5.68 13.96
N HIS A 40 4.15 -6.47 12.93
CA HIS A 40 3.90 -6.19 11.52
C HIS A 40 2.53 -6.67 11.01
N ARG A 41 1.59 -7.06 11.91
CA ARG A 41 0.24 -7.54 11.56
C ARG A 41 -0.69 -6.40 11.14
N ALA A 42 -0.29 -5.68 10.09
CA ALA A 42 -1.19 -4.94 9.22
C ALA A 42 -1.86 -5.84 8.16
N TYR A 43 -1.81 -7.16 8.32
CA TYR A 43 -2.42 -8.14 7.40
C TYR A 43 -3.89 -8.48 7.75
N SER A 44 -4.63 -7.53 8.33
CA SER A 44 -6.09 -7.55 8.16
C SER A 44 -6.39 -6.88 6.83
N SER A 45 -7.04 -7.60 5.91
CA SER A 45 -7.56 -6.99 4.66
C SER A 45 -8.57 -5.86 4.94
N VAL A 46 -9.11 -5.82 6.17
CA VAL A 46 -10.03 -4.78 6.64
C VAL A 46 -9.30 -3.89 7.63
N ARG A 47 -9.06 -2.64 7.23
CA ARG A 47 -8.53 -1.61 8.14
C ARG A 47 -9.57 -1.29 9.21
N ILE A 48 -9.10 -0.93 10.40
CA ILE A 48 -9.97 -0.45 11.48
C ILE A 48 -10.78 0.74 10.94
N PRO A 49 -12.13 0.70 11.02
CA PRO A 49 -12.97 1.80 10.58
C PRO A 49 -12.56 3.11 11.27
N LYS A 50 -12.52 4.20 10.50
CA LYS A 50 -12.26 5.54 11.04
C LYS A 50 -13.48 6.05 11.82
N ASP A 51 -13.26 7.03 12.67
CA ASP A 51 -14.32 7.65 13.48
C ASP A 51 -15.30 8.48 12.62
N ILE A 52 -16.51 8.70 13.13
CA ILE A 52 -17.57 9.50 12.50
C ILE A 52 -17.07 10.90 12.11
N SER A 53 -16.23 11.51 12.96
CA SER A 53 -15.66 12.84 12.73
C SER A 53 -14.78 12.91 11.47
N TYR A 54 -14.13 11.81 11.09
CA TYR A 54 -13.32 11.71 9.87
C TYR A 54 -14.21 11.75 8.63
N PHE A 55 -15.24 10.90 8.58
CA PHE A 55 -16.15 10.82 7.44
C PHE A 55 -16.97 12.10 7.25
N ARG A 56 -17.32 12.80 8.34
CA ARG A 56 -17.98 14.12 8.26
C ARG A 56 -17.10 15.14 7.53
N ARG A 57 -15.79 15.18 7.81
CA ARG A 57 -14.85 16.10 7.17
C ARG A 57 -14.57 15.74 5.72
N GLU A 58 -14.44 14.45 5.39
CA GLU A 58 -14.37 14.02 3.99
C GLU A 58 -15.59 14.47 3.19
N ARG A 59 -16.79 14.27 3.75
CA ARG A 59 -18.04 14.68 3.11
C ARG A 59 -18.13 16.19 2.94
N GLU A 60 -17.75 16.96 3.96
CA GLU A 60 -17.71 18.42 3.87
C GLU A 60 -16.79 18.90 2.74
N LEU A 61 -15.61 18.32 2.61
CA LEU A 61 -14.66 18.66 1.55
C LEU A 61 -15.20 18.31 0.16
N ALA A 62 -15.82 17.13 0.01
CA ALA A 62 -16.46 16.73 -1.23
C ALA A 62 -17.61 17.70 -1.60
N LEU A 63 -18.47 18.05 -0.64
CA LEU A 63 -19.56 19.00 -0.85
C LEU A 63 -19.03 20.38 -1.26
N LYS A 64 -18.00 20.90 -0.58
CA LYS A 64 -17.37 22.17 -0.94
C LYS A 64 -16.83 22.16 -2.37
N LYS A 65 -16.17 21.08 -2.79
CA LYS A 65 -15.71 20.92 -4.18
C LYS A 65 -16.87 20.90 -5.17
N THR A 66 -17.95 20.19 -4.88
CA THR A 66 -19.12 20.12 -5.79
C THR A 66 -19.93 21.41 -5.83
N LEU A 67 -19.92 22.18 -4.74
CA LEU A 67 -20.60 23.48 -4.64
C LEU A 67 -19.84 24.60 -5.36
N GLN A 68 -18.58 24.37 -5.75
CA GLN A 68 -17.84 25.31 -6.60
C GLN A 68 -18.50 25.31 -8.00
N VAL A 69 -19.38 26.27 -8.22
CA VAL A 69 -19.93 26.58 -9.55
C VAL A 69 -18.86 27.33 -10.34
N ALA A 70 -18.66 26.97 -11.61
CA ALA A 70 -17.81 27.74 -12.50
C ALA A 70 -18.38 29.16 -12.60
N GLU A 71 -17.68 30.13 -12.02
CA GLU A 71 -18.02 31.54 -12.17
C GLU A 71 -18.03 31.92 -13.65
N SER A 72 -18.85 32.89 -14.03
CA SER A 72 -18.75 33.49 -15.37
C SER A 72 -17.32 33.93 -15.60
N LYS A 73 -16.73 33.60 -16.76
CA LYS A 73 -15.35 33.96 -17.07
C LYS A 73 -15.15 35.46 -16.79
N PRO A 74 -14.31 35.85 -15.81
CA PRO A 74 -14.10 37.25 -15.49
C PRO A 74 -13.43 37.95 -16.67
N LEU A 75 -13.59 39.27 -16.78
CA LEU A 75 -12.90 40.06 -17.78
C LEU A 75 -11.38 39.87 -17.59
N VAL A 76 -10.73 39.30 -18.60
CA VAL A 76 -9.32 38.92 -18.53
C VAL A 76 -8.47 40.12 -18.94
N VAL A 77 -7.88 40.82 -17.96
CA VAL A 77 -6.85 41.82 -18.21
C VAL A 77 -5.54 41.10 -18.49
N GLN A 78 -4.95 41.32 -19.68
CA GLN A 78 -3.76 40.60 -20.12
C GLN A 78 -2.55 40.81 -19.19
N ALA A 79 -2.40 42.02 -18.62
CA ALA A 79 -1.34 42.31 -17.65
C ALA A 79 -1.46 41.43 -16.39
N ASP A 80 -2.67 41.29 -15.83
CA ASP A 80 -2.93 40.47 -14.65
C ASP A 80 -2.74 38.96 -14.92
N VAL A 81 -2.97 38.52 -16.15
CA VAL A 81 -2.62 37.15 -16.56
C VAL A 81 -1.11 36.97 -16.60
N MET A 82 -0.39 37.86 -17.29
CA MET A 82 1.07 37.78 -17.39
C MET A 82 1.76 37.87 -16.03
N GLN A 83 1.25 38.70 -15.12
CA GLN A 83 1.74 38.78 -13.76
C GLN A 83 1.49 37.47 -12.98
N ARG A 84 0.30 36.88 -13.09
CA ARG A 84 -0.01 35.57 -12.44
C ARG A 84 0.84 34.42 -12.99
N GLU A 85 1.07 34.38 -14.30
CA GLU A 85 1.95 33.39 -14.92
C GLU A 85 3.39 33.56 -14.42
N LEU A 86 3.91 34.80 -14.39
CA LEU A 86 5.23 35.09 -13.84
C LEU A 86 5.34 34.66 -12.38
N GLU A 87 4.37 35.02 -11.54
CA GLU A 87 4.31 34.58 -10.15
C GLU A 87 4.24 33.07 -10.02
N SER A 88 3.52 32.38 -10.91
CA SER A 88 3.41 30.93 -10.92
C SER A 88 4.73 30.26 -11.31
N CYS A 89 5.44 30.79 -12.30
CA CYS A 89 6.79 30.33 -12.67
C CYS A 89 7.82 30.54 -11.56
N LEU A 90 7.66 31.60 -10.75
CA LEU A 90 8.53 31.90 -9.62
C LEU A 90 8.18 31.10 -8.35
N ARG A 91 6.93 30.62 -8.24
CA ARG A 91 6.49 29.79 -7.12
C ARG A 91 6.95 28.35 -7.31
N ARG A 92 7.37 27.72 -6.22
CA ARG A 92 7.65 26.28 -6.23
C ARG A 92 6.32 25.53 -6.36
N GLU A 93 6.22 24.66 -7.35
CA GLU A 93 5.04 23.80 -7.57
C GLU A 93 4.77 22.88 -6.37
N TYR A 94 5.82 22.54 -5.61
CA TYR A 94 5.73 21.73 -4.41
C TYR A 94 6.25 22.48 -3.18
N THR A 95 5.47 22.39 -2.10
CA THR A 95 5.87 22.75 -0.74
C THR A 95 6.10 21.48 0.07
N PRO A 96 6.87 21.52 1.16
CA PRO A 96 7.04 20.34 2.03
C PRO A 96 5.72 19.84 2.61
N GLU A 97 4.70 20.71 2.72
CA GLU A 97 3.37 20.36 3.18
C GLU A 97 2.53 19.63 2.12
N ASN A 98 2.64 20.06 0.86
CA ASN A 98 1.85 19.52 -0.25
C ASN A 98 2.49 18.28 -0.89
N LEU A 99 3.81 18.15 -0.84
CA LEU A 99 4.55 17.07 -1.47
C LEU A 99 4.07 15.66 -1.04
N PRO A 100 3.84 15.37 0.26
CA PRO A 100 3.31 14.07 0.68
C PRO A 100 1.94 13.74 0.07
N LEU A 101 1.06 14.73 -0.11
CA LEU A 101 -0.26 14.55 -0.72
C LEU A 101 -0.17 14.29 -2.22
N LEU A 102 0.73 14.99 -2.92
CA LEU A 102 0.99 14.76 -4.35
C LEU A 102 1.57 13.36 -4.59
N LEU A 103 2.51 12.93 -3.75
CA LEU A 103 3.06 11.58 -3.83
C LEU A 103 2.01 10.52 -3.51
N LEU A 104 1.17 10.74 -2.49
CA LEU A 104 0.07 9.84 -2.18
C LEU A 104 -0.84 9.67 -3.41
N GLN A 105 -1.23 10.79 -4.03
CA GLN A 105 -2.05 10.77 -5.25
C GLN A 105 -1.35 9.95 -6.35
N TYR A 106 -0.09 10.25 -6.65
CA TYR A 106 0.70 9.53 -7.65
C TYR A 106 0.71 8.02 -7.40
N TYR A 107 1.02 7.57 -6.18
CA TYR A 107 1.07 6.14 -5.88
C TYR A 107 -0.32 5.49 -5.93
N THR A 108 -1.38 6.17 -5.49
CA THR A 108 -2.75 5.64 -5.62
C THR A 108 -3.17 5.45 -7.08
N GLU A 109 -2.83 6.38 -7.96
CA GLU A 109 -3.06 6.26 -9.40
C GLU A 109 -2.19 5.15 -10.01
N ARG A 110 -0.92 5.08 -9.59
CA ARG A 110 0.03 4.06 -10.05
C ARG A 110 -0.43 2.64 -9.70
N ILE A 111 -1.00 2.42 -8.51
CA ILE A 111 -1.58 1.13 -8.09
C ILE A 111 -2.66 0.68 -9.08
N ILE A 112 -3.57 1.59 -9.45
CA ILE A 112 -4.65 1.31 -10.41
C ILE A 112 -4.06 0.97 -11.78
N GLN A 113 -3.10 1.76 -12.27
CA GLN A 113 -2.43 1.54 -13.55
C GLN A 113 -1.71 0.18 -13.60
N LEU A 114 -0.99 -0.19 -12.54
CA LEU A 114 -0.26 -1.46 -12.46
C LEU A 114 -1.19 -2.66 -12.39
N ALA A 115 -2.30 -2.56 -11.65
CA ALA A 115 -3.33 -3.59 -11.62
C ALA A 115 -3.94 -3.80 -13.02
N GLN A 116 -4.29 -2.71 -13.71
CA GLN A 116 -4.78 -2.76 -15.08
C GLN A 116 -3.75 -3.34 -16.05
N SER A 117 -2.49 -2.91 -15.95
CA SER A 117 -1.39 -3.40 -16.79
C SER A 117 -1.19 -4.92 -16.63
N LYS A 118 -1.15 -5.42 -15.39
CA LYS A 118 -1.08 -6.86 -15.10
C LYS A 118 -2.24 -7.61 -15.75
N TYR A 119 -3.46 -7.10 -15.57
CA TYR A 119 -4.66 -7.74 -16.12
C TYR A 119 -4.63 -7.78 -17.65
N LEU A 120 -4.27 -6.68 -18.31
CA LEU A 120 -4.12 -6.61 -19.76
C LEU A 120 -3.02 -7.56 -20.26
N HIS A 121 -1.89 -7.65 -19.57
CA HIS A 121 -0.82 -8.60 -19.87
C HIS A 121 -1.28 -10.06 -19.74
N MET A 122 -2.03 -10.39 -18.69
CA MET A 122 -2.61 -11.72 -18.50
C MET A 122 -3.60 -12.08 -19.62
N LEU A 123 -4.45 -11.15 -20.04
CA LEU A 123 -5.39 -11.37 -21.14
C LEU A 123 -4.68 -11.59 -22.48
N ARG A 124 -3.65 -10.78 -22.77
CA ARG A 124 -2.83 -10.94 -23.98
C ARG A 124 -2.13 -12.30 -23.99
N TRP A 125 -1.57 -12.71 -22.86
CA TRP A 125 -0.95 -14.03 -22.71
C TRP A 125 -1.97 -15.15 -22.93
N LYS A 126 -3.15 -15.07 -22.31
CA LYS A 126 -4.22 -16.06 -22.48
C LYS A 126 -4.64 -16.23 -23.94
N ARG A 127 -4.75 -15.14 -24.71
CA ARG A 127 -5.06 -15.19 -26.15
C ARG A 127 -3.91 -15.81 -26.96
N PHE A 128 -2.66 -15.48 -26.64
CA PHE A 128 -1.48 -16.03 -27.31
C PHE A 128 -1.35 -17.55 -27.13
N CYS A 129 -1.63 -18.06 -25.92
CA CYS A 129 -1.56 -19.49 -25.61
C CYS A 129 -2.58 -20.36 -26.36
N GLN A 130 -3.57 -19.79 -27.04
CA GLN A 130 -4.60 -20.57 -27.75
C GLN A 130 -4.07 -21.24 -29.03
N HIS A 131 -2.94 -20.77 -29.59
CA HIS A 131 -2.55 -21.14 -30.96
C HIS A 131 -1.07 -21.50 -31.15
N SER A 132 -0.22 -21.53 -30.12
CA SER A 132 1.25 -21.47 -30.33
C SER A 132 2.09 -22.53 -29.62
N LYS A 133 2.89 -23.28 -30.39
CA LYS A 133 4.01 -24.12 -29.90
C LYS A 133 5.18 -23.29 -29.33
N ILE A 134 5.23 -21.98 -29.56
CA ILE A 134 6.28 -21.05 -29.07
C ILE A 134 6.03 -20.64 -27.60
N MET A 135 4.90 -21.06 -27.01
CA MET A 135 4.51 -20.73 -25.64
C MET A 135 5.59 -21.05 -24.60
N GLU A 136 6.22 -22.22 -24.68
CA GLU A 136 7.22 -22.65 -23.69
C GLU A 136 8.46 -21.78 -23.70
N GLN A 137 8.87 -21.28 -24.88
CA GLN A 137 10.03 -20.40 -25.03
C GLN A 137 9.77 -18.99 -24.47
N LEU A 138 8.54 -18.48 -24.59
CA LEU A 138 8.18 -17.13 -24.17
C LEU A 138 7.62 -17.05 -22.75
N TYR A 139 7.23 -18.18 -22.14
CA TYR A 139 6.69 -18.22 -20.79
C TYR A 139 7.63 -17.62 -19.73
N PRO A 140 8.96 -17.85 -19.76
CA PRO A 140 9.88 -17.19 -18.83
C PRO A 140 9.85 -15.66 -18.93
N LEU A 141 9.72 -15.11 -20.15
CA LEU A 141 9.63 -13.67 -20.37
C LEU A 141 8.33 -13.09 -19.83
N TYR A 142 7.20 -13.77 -20.07
CA TYR A 142 5.92 -13.40 -19.49
C TYR A 142 5.97 -13.41 -17.95
N LYS A 143 6.51 -14.48 -17.35
CA LYS A 143 6.65 -14.60 -15.90
C LYS A 143 7.51 -13.48 -15.32
N LYS A 144 8.63 -13.16 -15.97
CA LYS A 144 9.51 -12.03 -15.58
C LYS A 144 8.76 -10.70 -15.62
N GLN A 145 7.98 -10.45 -16.67
CA GLN A 145 7.21 -9.21 -16.80
C GLN A 145 6.12 -9.09 -15.72
N VAL A 146 5.37 -10.16 -15.44
CA VAL A 146 4.36 -10.15 -14.38
C VAL A 146 4.99 -9.98 -13.00
N ALA A 147 6.13 -10.63 -12.75
CA ALA A 147 6.88 -10.47 -11.50
C ALA A 147 7.32 -9.01 -11.30
N TYR A 148 7.85 -8.37 -12.34
CA TYR A 148 8.22 -6.95 -12.30
C TYR A 148 7.01 -6.05 -12.00
N ILE A 149 5.88 -6.26 -12.68
CA ILE A 149 4.65 -5.48 -12.42
C ILE A 149 4.17 -5.67 -10.98
N MET A 150 4.26 -6.88 -10.44
CA MET A 150 3.89 -7.17 -9.06
C MET A 150 4.86 -6.54 -8.05
N GLN A 151 6.15 -6.50 -8.34
CA GLN A 151 7.14 -5.84 -7.51
C GLN A 151 6.85 -4.33 -7.41
N GLU A 152 6.66 -3.68 -8.56
CA GLU A 152 6.28 -2.26 -8.64
C GLU A 152 4.94 -1.98 -7.94
N TYR A 153 3.98 -2.91 -8.06
CA TYR A 153 2.68 -2.78 -7.41
C TYR A 153 2.83 -2.81 -5.89
N ASN A 154 3.62 -3.74 -5.36
CA ASN A 154 3.85 -3.86 -3.93
C ASN A 154 4.58 -2.64 -3.37
N ASP A 155 5.59 -2.12 -4.07
CA ASP A 155 6.28 -0.87 -3.69
C ASP A 155 5.30 0.32 -3.69
N ALA A 156 4.48 0.47 -4.73
CA ALA A 156 3.48 1.54 -4.80
C ALA A 156 2.44 1.45 -3.68
N VAL A 157 1.97 0.24 -3.34
CA VAL A 157 1.09 0.00 -2.19
C VAL A 157 1.78 0.45 -0.90
N GLN A 158 2.96 -0.09 -0.59
CA GLN A 158 3.67 0.24 0.66
C GLN A 158 3.89 1.76 0.81
N ARG A 159 4.30 2.43 -0.26
CA ARG A 159 4.49 3.90 -0.25
C ARG A 159 3.18 4.65 -0.06
N ALA A 160 2.11 4.26 -0.74
CA ALA A 160 0.79 4.86 -0.55
C ALA A 160 0.27 4.65 0.88
N GLU A 161 0.52 3.49 1.48
CA GLU A 161 0.12 3.21 2.85
C GLU A 161 0.83 4.12 3.86
N ARG A 162 2.16 4.28 3.75
CA ARG A 162 2.89 5.23 4.60
C ARG A 162 2.40 6.66 4.40
N LEU A 163 2.21 7.08 3.14
CA LEU A 163 1.79 8.45 2.81
C LEU A 163 0.32 8.72 3.16
N SER A 164 -0.49 7.68 3.44
CA SER A 164 -1.90 7.85 3.83
C SER A 164 -2.07 8.70 5.10
N VAL A 165 -1.05 8.71 5.98
CA VAL A 165 -0.99 9.58 7.17
C VAL A 165 -1.05 11.07 6.78
N ALA A 166 -0.48 11.46 5.63
CA ALA A 166 -0.54 12.85 5.16
C ALA A 166 -1.98 13.31 4.91
N ARG A 167 -2.82 12.42 4.40
CA ARG A 167 -4.25 12.69 4.18
C ARG A 167 -4.99 12.87 5.50
N GLU A 168 -4.66 12.05 6.50
CA GLU A 168 -5.23 12.16 7.83
C GLU A 168 -4.83 13.48 8.50
N ASN A 169 -3.54 13.83 8.45
CA ASN A 169 -3.04 15.10 8.98
C ASN A 169 -3.70 16.29 8.30
N PHE A 170 -3.84 16.25 6.97
CA PHE A 170 -4.53 17.28 6.20
C PHE A 170 -5.99 17.47 6.66
N LEU A 171 -6.75 16.39 6.83
CA LEU A 171 -8.13 16.45 7.33
C LEU A 171 -8.22 16.91 8.80
N MET A 172 -7.17 16.67 9.59
CA MET A 172 -7.08 17.07 10.99
C MET A 172 -6.46 18.46 11.21
N GLY A 173 -5.98 19.12 10.16
CA GLY A 173 -5.23 20.38 10.27
C GLY A 173 -3.88 20.24 10.99
N LYS A 174 -3.29 19.04 10.98
CA LYS A 174 -1.98 18.73 11.60
C LYS A 174 -0.87 18.86 10.57
N SER A 175 0.32 19.23 11.01
CA SER A 175 1.52 19.24 10.16
C SER A 175 2.06 17.82 9.92
N ASN A 176 2.71 17.62 8.77
CA ASN A 176 3.35 16.36 8.44
C ASN A 176 4.77 16.29 9.05
N PRO A 177 5.19 15.15 9.59
CA PRO A 177 6.57 14.96 10.03
C PRO A 177 7.52 14.98 8.82
N SER A 178 8.69 15.61 8.97
CA SER A 178 9.69 15.77 7.89
C SER A 178 10.16 14.44 7.28
N ASN A 179 10.15 13.36 8.09
CA ASN A 179 10.65 12.04 7.69
C ASN A 179 9.67 11.26 6.81
N LEU A 180 8.44 11.76 6.60
CA LEU A 180 7.38 11.04 5.90
C LEU A 180 7.71 10.71 4.44
N VAL A 181 8.59 11.51 3.81
CA VAL A 181 8.96 11.37 2.39
C VAL A 181 10.32 10.68 2.20
N THR A 182 11.18 10.67 3.22
CA THR A 182 12.60 10.30 3.08
C THR A 182 12.96 8.86 3.47
N GLN A 183 12.05 8.14 4.13
CA GLN A 183 12.20 6.71 4.44
C GLN A 183 11.69 5.85 3.30
#